data_AF-F0YP95-F1
#
_entry.id   AF-F0YP95-F1
#
_cell.length_a   1.000
_cell.length_b   1.000
_cell.length_c   1.000
_cell.angle_alpha   90.00
_cell.angle_beta   90.00
_cell.angle_gamma   90.00
#
_symmetry.space_group_name_H-M   'P 1'
#
loop_
_entity.id
_entity.type
_entity.pdbx_description
1 polymer ?
#
loop_
_entity_poly.entity_id
_entity_poly.type
_entity_poly.pdbx_seq_one_letter_code
_entity_poly.pdbx_strand_id
1 'polypeptide(L)'
;ETASSRPELHGYEVGYRFVERIAQARALAADHLEAIKFICKDVWNEIFGKQIDKLQTNHRGVFVLKDYTFRWLARVSSDDAEAMKRVTANILQFPC
;
A
#
# COMPACT_ATOMS: atom_id res chain seq x y z
N GLU A 1 12.20 17.29 3.63
CA GLU A 1 12.49 15.92 3.15
C GLU A 1 12.74 15.03 4.35
N THR A 2 11.80 14.15 4.67
CA THR A 2 12.05 13.06 5.63
C THR A 2 12.91 12.03 4.92
N ALA A 3 14.08 11.72 5.49
CA ALA A 3 14.94 10.66 4.97
C ALA A 3 14.11 9.35 4.90
N SER A 4 14.01 8.76 3.71
CA SER A 4 13.26 7.53 3.47
C SER A 4 13.81 6.43 4.38
N SER A 5 12.91 5.79 5.13
CA SER A 5 13.30 4.73 6.06
C SER A 5 13.76 3.48 5.28
N ARG A 6 14.68 2.67 5.82
CA ARG A 6 15.15 1.46 5.12
C ARG A 6 14.01 0.54 4.62
N PRO A 7 12.92 0.32 5.38
CA PRO A 7 11.78 -0.47 4.89
C PRO A 7 11.05 0.16 3.71
N GLU A 8 10.93 1.49 3.69
CA GLU A 8 10.28 2.27 2.63
C GLU A 8 11.08 2.19 1.32
N LEU A 9 12.41 2.29 1.38
CA LEU A 9 13.27 2.11 0.21
C LEU A 9 13.11 0.70 -0.40
N HIS A 10 13.11 -0.34 0.44
CA HIS A 10 12.87 -1.70 -0.02
C HIS A 10 11.46 -1.87 -0.58
N GLY A 11 10.47 -1.24 0.06
CA GLY A 11 9.09 -1.17 -0.38
C GLY A 11 8.96 -0.61 -1.79
N TYR A 12 9.64 0.51 -2.04
CA TYR A 12 9.72 1.15 -3.34
C TYR A 12 10.32 0.23 -4.41
N GLU A 13 11.49 -0.37 -4.15
CA GLU A 13 12.14 -1.25 -5.14
C GLU A 13 11.30 -2.48 -5.47
N VAL A 14 10.68 -3.10 -4.46
CA VAL A 14 9.80 -4.25 -4.63
C VAL A 14 8.54 -3.83 -5.38
N GLY A 15 7.91 -2.73 -4.99
CA GLY A 15 6.71 -2.19 -5.62
C GLY A 15 6.94 -1.82 -7.09
N TYR A 16 8.07 -1.20 -7.41
CA TYR A 16 8.45 -0.84 -8.78
C TYR A 16 8.51 -2.07 -9.68
N ARG A 17 9.32 -3.07 -9.31
CA ARG A 17 9.49 -4.32 -10.09
C ARG A 17 8.20 -5.12 -10.15
N PHE A 18 7.42 -5.10 -9.08
CA PHE A 18 6.13 -5.76 -9.02
C PHE A 18 5.17 -5.15 -10.05
N VAL A 19 5.02 -3.82 -10.05
CA VAL A 19 4.18 -3.10 -11.01
C VAL A 19 4.66 -3.32 -12.44
N GLU A 20 5.98 -3.30 -12.71
CA GLU A 20 6.51 -3.61 -14.04
C GLU A 20 6.06 -4.99 -14.55
N ARG A 21 5.87 -5.97 -13.67
CA ARG A 21 5.39 -7.30 -14.05
C ARG A 21 3.88 -7.34 -14.26
N ILE A 22 3.11 -6.79 -13.32
CA ILE A 22 1.65 -6.92 -13.34
C ILE A 22 0.97 -5.92 -14.30
N ALA A 23 1.62 -4.79 -14.58
CA ALA A 23 1.13 -3.77 -15.50
C ALA A 23 1.50 -4.08 -16.97
N GLN A 24 2.27 -5.13 -17.27
CA GLN A 24 2.62 -5.50 -18.66
C GLN A 24 1.40 -5.68 -19.58
N ALA A 25 0.25 -6.08 -19.03
CA ALA A 25 -0.98 -6.23 -19.78
C ALA A 25 -1.76 -4.92 -19.99
N ARG A 26 -1.30 -3.79 -19.43
CA ARG A 26 -2.07 -2.55 -19.35
C ARG A 26 -1.16 -1.35 -19.58
N ALA A 27 -1.45 -0.55 -20.61
CA ALA A 27 -0.93 0.82 -20.64
C ALA A 27 -1.50 1.54 -19.42
N LEU A 28 -0.69 1.73 -18.36
CA LEU A 28 -1.08 2.55 -17.22
C LEU A 28 -1.27 3.96 -17.78
N ALA A 29 -2.53 4.34 -17.96
CA ALA A 29 -2.88 5.67 -18.44
C ALA A 29 -2.26 6.71 -17.48
N ALA A 30 -1.77 7.82 -18.03
CA ALA A 30 -1.14 8.90 -17.25
C ALA A 30 -2.07 9.60 -16.24
N ASP A 31 -3.32 9.16 -16.11
CA ASP A 31 -4.28 9.71 -15.16
C ASP A 31 -4.09 9.09 -13.76
N HIS A 32 -3.91 9.96 -12.77
CA HIS A 32 -3.80 9.59 -11.36
C HIS A 32 -4.99 8.74 -10.89
N LEU A 33 -6.20 8.97 -11.41
CA LEU A 33 -7.37 8.20 -11.01
C LEU A 33 -7.27 6.73 -11.45
N GLU A 34 -6.78 6.48 -12.66
CA GLU A 34 -6.59 5.12 -13.17
C GLU A 34 -5.45 4.40 -12.43
N ALA A 35 -4.35 5.10 -12.12
CA ALA A 35 -3.29 4.56 -11.27
C ALA A 35 -3.82 4.14 -9.88
N ILE A 36 -4.65 4.97 -9.25
CA ILE A 36 -5.25 4.65 -7.95
C ILE A 36 -6.23 3.48 -8.05
N LYS A 37 -7.04 3.39 -9.11
CA LYS A 37 -7.92 2.23 -9.33
C LYS A 37 -7.13 0.94 -9.52
N PHE A 38 -6.02 1.01 -10.26
CA PHE A 38 -5.11 -0.12 -10.45
C PHE A 38 -4.52 -0.60 -9.13
N ILE A 39 -4.09 0.33 -8.27
CA ILE A 39 -3.63 -0.01 -6.92
C ILE A 39 -4.75 -0.66 -6.09
N CYS A 40 -5.93 -0.06 -6.06
CA CYS A 40 -7.05 -0.53 -5.26
C CYS A 40 -7.57 -1.92 -5.66
N LYS A 41 -7.39 -2.31 -6.92
CA LYS A 41 -7.95 -3.55 -7.47
C LYS A 41 -6.87 -4.54 -7.81
N ASP A 42 -6.06 -4.26 -8.81
CA ASP A 42 -5.13 -5.22 -9.39
C ASP A 42 -3.96 -5.50 -8.42
N VAL A 43 -3.27 -4.45 -7.94
CA VAL A 43 -2.16 -4.60 -6.98
C VAL A 43 -2.63 -5.24 -5.69
N TRP A 44 -3.72 -4.72 -5.11
CA TRP A 44 -4.21 -5.22 -3.83
C TRP A 44 -4.71 -6.65 -3.93
N ASN A 45 -5.35 -7.03 -5.04
CA ASN A 45 -5.82 -8.39 -5.25
C ASN A 45 -4.66 -9.36 -5.47
N GLU A 46 -3.60 -8.96 -6.14
CA GLU A 46 -2.42 -9.81 -6.35
C GLU A 46 -1.65 -10.05 -5.02
N ILE A 47 -1.52 -9.03 -4.17
CA ILE A 47 -0.79 -9.15 -2.88
C ILE A 47 -1.67 -9.80 -1.79
N PHE A 48 -2.93 -9.39 -1.71
CA PHE A 48 -3.83 -9.72 -0.60
C PHE A 48 -5.06 -10.51 -1.01
N GLY A 49 -5.22 -10.92 -2.27
CA GLY A 49 -6.40 -11.67 -2.72
C GLY A 49 -7.73 -10.98 -2.46
N LYS A 50 -7.72 -9.64 -2.35
CA LYS A 50 -8.90 -8.80 -2.16
C LYS A 50 -8.67 -7.39 -2.68
N GLN A 51 -9.74 -6.65 -2.93
CA GLN A 51 -9.68 -5.22 -3.27
C GLN A 51 -9.60 -4.36 -1.99
N ILE A 52 -9.20 -3.10 -2.15
CA ILE A 52 -9.33 -2.08 -1.09
C ILE A 52 -10.80 -1.90 -0.71
N ASP A 53 -11.09 -1.86 0.59
CA ASP A 53 -12.47 -1.80 1.11
C ASP A 53 -13.12 -0.44 0.86
N LYS A 54 -12.35 0.66 0.97
CA LYS A 54 -12.86 2.01 0.72
C LYS A 54 -11.81 2.93 0.13
N LEU A 55 -12.16 3.59 -0.97
CA LEU A 55 -11.41 4.68 -1.58
C LEU A 55 -12.15 6.00 -1.33
N GLN A 56 -11.45 7.02 -0.80
CA GLN A 56 -11.94 8.38 -0.67
C GLN A 56 -11.00 9.34 -1.41
N THR A 57 -11.53 10.41 -1.98
CA THR A 57 -10.71 11.45 -2.61
C THR A 57 -11.31 12.82 -2.32
N ASN A 58 -10.47 13.85 -2.28
CA ASN A 58 -10.91 15.25 -2.25
C ASN A 58 -11.05 15.85 -3.66
N HIS A 59 -10.89 15.05 -4.73
CA HIS A 59 -10.86 15.47 -6.13
C HIS A 59 -9.79 16.52 -6.48
N ARG A 60 -8.82 16.73 -5.58
CA ARG A 60 -7.68 17.66 -5.73
C ARG A 60 -6.34 16.90 -5.62
N GLY A 61 -6.32 15.65 -6.09
CA GLY A 61 -5.12 14.81 -6.11
C GLY A 61 -4.81 14.08 -4.81
N VAL A 62 -5.63 14.20 -3.76
CA VAL A 62 -5.45 13.42 -2.53
C VAL A 62 -6.41 12.23 -2.53
N PHE A 63 -5.87 11.05 -2.25
CA PHE A 63 -6.59 9.79 -2.16
C PHE A 63 -6.33 9.13 -0.81
N VAL A 64 -7.35 8.52 -0.24
CA VAL A 64 -7.28 7.77 1.01
C VAL A 64 -7.82 6.38 0.74
N LEU A 65 -6.93 5.39 0.85
CA LEU A 65 -7.24 3.97 0.68
C LEU A 65 -7.38 3.36 2.07
N LYS A 66 -8.48 2.63 2.31
CA LYS A 66 -8.74 1.97 3.59
C LYS A 66 -8.90 0.48 3.38
N ASP A 67 -8.06 -0.27 4.05
CA ASP A 67 -8.16 -1.72 4.23
C ASP A 67 -8.55 -1.99 5.70
N TYR A 68 -9.71 -2.60 5.92
CA TYR A 68 -10.23 -2.89 7.26
C TYR A 68 -9.70 -4.19 7.86
N THR A 69 -9.08 -5.04 7.04
CA THR A 69 -8.57 -6.37 7.42
C THR A 69 -7.17 -6.57 6.84
N PHE A 70 -6.29 -5.59 7.10
CA PHE A 70 -4.95 -5.56 6.53
C PHE A 70 -4.10 -6.74 7.03
N ARG A 71 -3.88 -7.73 6.15
CA ARG A 71 -3.36 -9.05 6.54
C ARG A 71 -1.98 -9.02 7.19
N TRP A 72 -1.13 -8.05 6.85
CA TRP A 72 0.20 -7.94 7.45
C TRP A 72 0.16 -7.60 8.94
N LEU A 73 -0.93 -7.00 9.42
CA LEU A 73 -1.12 -6.69 10.84
C LEU A 73 -1.89 -7.80 11.59
N ALA A 74 -2.44 -8.80 10.90
CA ALA A 74 -3.28 -9.83 11.51
C ALA A 74 -2.55 -10.69 12.57
N ARG A 75 -1.21 -10.71 12.55
CA ARG A 75 -0.37 -11.46 13.50
C ARG A 75 0.36 -10.58 14.51
N VAL A 76 0.16 -9.26 14.46
CA VAL A 76 0.77 -8.34 15.43
C VAL A 76 -0.02 -8.45 16.73
N SER A 77 0.64 -8.91 17.79
CA SER A 77 0.08 -8.99 19.14
C SER A 77 1.17 -8.63 20.15
N SER A 78 0.80 -7.89 21.19
CA SER A 78 1.67 -7.45 22.28
C SER A 78 0.80 -6.96 23.44
N ASP A 79 1.18 -7.30 24.67
CA ASP A 79 0.53 -6.78 25.88
C ASP A 79 0.90 -5.30 26.15
N ASP A 80 1.95 -4.81 25.50
CA ASP A 80 2.34 -3.40 25.49
C ASP A 80 1.82 -2.70 24.22
N ALA A 81 0.91 -1.73 24.43
CA ALA A 81 0.31 -0.93 23.38
C ALA A 81 1.33 -0.05 22.64
N GLU A 82 2.37 0.42 23.31
CA GLU A 82 3.40 1.28 22.70
C GLU A 82 4.36 0.44 21.84
N ALA A 83 4.75 -0.74 22.32
CA ALA A 83 5.46 -1.71 21.51
C ALA A 83 4.66 -2.11 20.26
N MET A 84 3.35 -2.35 20.40
CA MET A 84 2.46 -2.67 19.28
C MET A 84 2.43 -1.56 18.23
N LYS A 85 2.33 -0.28 18.66
CA LYS A 85 2.36 0.87 17.75
C LYS A 85 3.68 0.96 16.99
N ARG A 86 4.83 0.76 17.65
CA ARG A 86 6.15 0.79 16.99
C ARG A 86 6.29 -0.31 15.94
N VAL A 87 5.88 -1.54 16.27
CA VAL A 87 5.91 -2.66 15.31
C VAL A 87 4.97 -2.40 14.14
N THR A 88 3.76 -1.93 14.41
CA THR A 88 2.77 -1.57 13.38
C THR A 88 3.30 -0.48 12.46
N ALA A 89 3.89 0.59 13.01
CA ALA A 89 4.48 1.66 12.21
C ALA A 89 5.59 1.15 11.30
N ASN A 90 6.49 0.29 11.81
CA ASN A 90 7.55 -0.30 11.00
C ASN A 90 7.03 -1.20 9.86
N ILE A 91 5.96 -1.98 10.10
CA ILE A 91 5.33 -2.80 9.06
C ILE A 91 4.67 -1.91 8.01
N LEU A 92 3.99 -0.84 8.45
CA LEU A 92 3.32 0.11 7.57
C LEU A 92 4.27 1.03 6.79
N GLN A 93 5.57 1.06 7.11
CA GLN A 93 6.60 1.75 6.33
C GLN A 93 6.95 1.06 5.01
N PHE A 94 6.76 -0.26 4.92
CA PHE A 94 7.08 -1.01 3.69
C PHE A 94 6.13 -0.76 2.51
N PRO A 95 4.79 -0.66 2.69
CA PRO A 95 3.87 -0.44 1.57
C PRO A 95 3.69 1.03 1.17
N CYS A 96 4.35 1.99 1.84
CA CYS A 96 4.28 3.41 1.46
C CYS A 96 5.46 3.84 0.59
#